data_AF-A0A8C4VK44-F1
#
_entry.id   AF-A0A8C4VK44-F1
#
_cell.length_a   1.000
_cell.length_b   1.000
_cell.length_c   1.000
_cell.angle_alpha   90.00
_cell.angle_beta   90.00
_cell.angle_gamma   90.00
#
_symmetry.space_group_name_H-M   'P 1'
#
loop_
_entity.id
_entity.type
_entity.pdbx_description
1 polymer ?
#
loop_
_entity_poly.entity_id
_entity_poly.type
_entity_poly.pdbx_seq_one_letter_code
_entity_poly.pdbx_strand_id
1 'polypeptide(L)'
;MALHLLEDWCKGMNIDSRNCLLVTGVLEAVDEGSIEPILRSSTEYLCKCKMRGRIFVREEGAFAVLCELPSQLAQHPHGHPRH
;
A
#
# COMPACT_ATOMS: atom_id res chain seq x y z
N MET A 1 -10.50 -10.13 9.49
CA MET A 1 -9.45 -10.87 8.75
C MET A 1 -8.44 -9.92 8.14
N ALA A 2 -8.81 -9.08 7.16
CA ALA A 2 -7.89 -8.14 6.51
C ALA A 2 -7.13 -7.20 7.48
N LEU A 3 -7.80 -6.67 8.52
CA LEU A 3 -7.15 -5.80 9.50
C LEU A 3 -6.06 -6.52 10.30
N HIS A 4 -6.33 -7.73 10.78
CA HIS A 4 -5.33 -8.51 11.54
C HIS A 4 -4.15 -8.89 10.65
N LEU A 5 -4.43 -9.27 9.39
CA LEU A 5 -3.39 -9.55 8.41
C LEU A 5 -2.49 -8.32 8.16
N LEU A 6 -3.08 -7.14 8.02
CA LEU A 6 -2.33 -5.88 7.90
C LEU A 6 -1.44 -5.65 9.13
N GLU A 7 -2.00 -5.74 10.34
CA GLU A 7 -1.27 -5.49 11.58
C GLU A 7 -0.11 -6.48 11.78
N ASP A 8 -0.34 -7.77 11.56
CA ASP A 8 0.67 -8.81 11.74
C ASP A 8 1.77 -8.71 10.68
N TRP A 9 1.40 -8.41 9.43
CA TRP A 9 2.38 -8.24 8.36
C TRP A 9 3.23 -6.98 8.57
N CYS A 10 2.62 -5.86 8.95
CA CYS A 10 3.33 -4.63 9.31
C CYS A 10 4.28 -4.84 10.50
N LYS A 11 3.86 -5.58 11.54
CA LYS A 11 4.73 -5.96 12.67
C LYS A 11 5.94 -6.76 12.19
N GLY A 12 5.74 -7.76 11.34
CA GLY A 12 6.82 -8.57 10.79
C GLY A 12 7.83 -7.78 9.95
N MET A 13 7.39 -6.69 9.33
CA MET A 13 8.24 -5.81 8.51
C MET A 13 8.79 -4.58 9.25
N ASN A 14 8.40 -4.37 10.51
CA ASN A 14 8.70 -3.16 11.29
C ASN A 14 8.25 -1.86 10.59
N ILE A 15 7.02 -1.87 10.05
CA ILE A 15 6.39 -0.72 9.39
C ILE A 15 5.16 -0.29 10.21
N ASP A 16 4.88 1.02 10.27
CA ASP A 16 3.64 1.51 10.89
C ASP A 16 2.42 1.17 10.04
N SER A 17 1.54 0.32 10.58
CA SER A 17 0.25 -0.05 9.98
C SER A 17 -0.62 1.12 9.54
N ARG A 18 -0.48 2.30 10.16
CA ARG A 18 -1.23 3.52 9.79
C ARG A 18 -0.75 4.14 8.48
N ASN A 19 0.49 3.86 8.10
CA ASN A 19 1.09 4.30 6.84
C ASN A 19 1.04 3.18 5.79
N CYS A 20 0.15 2.20 5.93
CA CYS A 20 0.05 1.08 5.00
C CYS A 20 -1.35 0.94 4.40
N LEU A 21 -1.36 0.42 3.18
CA LEU A 21 -2.56 0.01 2.46
C LEU A 21 -2.46 -1.49 2.17
N LEU A 22 -3.51 -2.23 2.52
CA LEU A 22 -3.66 -3.64 2.16
C LEU A 22 -4.67 -3.76 1.03
N VAL A 23 -4.27 -4.41 -0.06
CA VAL A 23 -5.16 -4.74 -1.20
C VAL A 23 -5.35 -6.25 -1.20
N THR A 24 -6.57 -6.72 -0.98
CA THR A 24 -6.92 -8.16 -1.01
C THR A 24 -7.60 -8.52 -2.32
N GLY A 25 -7.75 -9.83 -2.59
CA GLY A 25 -8.42 -10.31 -3.80
C GLY A 25 -7.61 -10.17 -5.10
N VAL A 26 -6.28 -10.00 -5.01
CA VAL A 26 -5.42 -9.89 -6.19
C VAL A 26 -5.31 -11.26 -6.86
N LEU A 27 -5.72 -11.32 -8.13
CA LEU A 27 -5.68 -12.56 -8.91
C LEU A 27 -4.24 -13.05 -9.09
N GLU A 28 -4.07 -14.38 -9.09
CA GLU A 28 -2.76 -15.01 -9.30
C GLU A 28 -2.12 -14.58 -10.62
N ALA A 29 -2.92 -14.46 -11.69
CA ALA A 29 -2.49 -14.05 -13.02
C ALA A 29 -1.91 -12.63 -13.10
N VAL A 30 -2.10 -11.80 -12.07
CA VAL A 30 -1.52 -10.46 -12.02
C VAL A 30 -0.06 -10.58 -11.58
N ASP A 31 0.83 -10.17 -12.47
CA ASP A 31 2.27 -10.11 -12.21
C ASP A 31 2.62 -9.08 -11.13
N GLU A 32 3.58 -9.42 -10.28
CA GLU A 32 4.00 -8.57 -9.16
C GLU A 32 4.53 -7.20 -9.63
N GLY A 33 5.29 -7.17 -10.72
CA GLY A 33 5.84 -5.94 -11.30
C GLY A 33 4.77 -5.02 -11.88
N SER A 34 3.57 -5.54 -12.17
CA SER A 34 2.44 -4.74 -12.68
C SER A 34 1.59 -4.12 -11.58
N ILE A 35 1.62 -4.68 -10.37
CA ILE A 35 0.77 -4.23 -9.25
C ILE A 35 1.17 -2.84 -8.78
N GLU A 36 2.46 -2.61 -8.52
CA GLU A 36 2.93 -1.32 -8.00
C GLU A 36 2.61 -0.14 -8.95
N PRO A 37 2.85 -0.23 -10.28
CA PRO A 37 2.42 0.80 -11.22
C PRO A 37 0.91 1.07 -11.20
N ILE A 38 0.08 0.01 -11.20
CA ILE A 38 -1.38 0.15 -11.18
C ILE A 38 -1.86 0.84 -9.90
N LEU A 39 -1.32 0.43 -8.74
CA LEU A 39 -1.65 1.03 -7.46
C LEU A 39 -1.15 2.48 -7.40
N ARG A 40 0.06 2.76 -7.86
CA ARG A 40 0.62 4.12 -7.91
C ARG A 40 -0.22 5.05 -8.77
N SER A 41 -0.66 4.61 -9.96
CA SER A 41 -1.54 5.41 -10.81
C SER A 41 -2.91 5.62 -10.16
N SER A 42 -3.43 4.63 -9.44
CA SER A 42 -4.72 4.72 -8.75
C SER A 42 -4.68 5.60 -7.50
N THR A 43 -3.52 5.66 -6.82
CA THR A 43 -3.33 6.46 -5.60
C THR A 43 -2.57 7.76 -5.85
N GLU A 44 -2.25 8.11 -7.11
CA GLU A 44 -1.42 9.27 -7.45
C GLU A 44 -1.93 10.56 -6.79
N TYR A 45 -3.25 10.75 -6.77
CA TYR A 45 -3.93 11.90 -6.18
C TYR A 45 -3.94 11.91 -4.64
N LEU A 46 -3.64 10.78 -4.00
CA LEU A 46 -3.61 10.63 -2.55
C LEU A 46 -2.17 10.64 -2.04
N CYS A 47 -1.35 9.71 -2.54
CA CYS A 47 0.08 9.62 -2.25
C CYS A 47 0.78 8.59 -3.14
N LYS A 48 2.10 8.74 -3.29
CA LYS A 48 2.96 7.76 -3.96
C LYS A 48 3.11 6.53 -3.08
N CYS A 49 2.46 5.42 -3.42
CA CYS A 49 2.64 4.16 -2.68
C CYS A 49 3.88 3.40 -3.17
N LYS A 50 4.48 2.61 -2.27
CA LYS A 50 5.54 1.64 -2.57
C LYS A 50 5.10 0.25 -2.16
N MET A 51 5.20 -0.73 -3.04
CA MET A 51 4.89 -2.12 -2.71
C MET A 51 5.96 -2.69 -1.77
N ARG A 52 5.51 -3.36 -0.72
CA ARG A 52 6.35 -3.98 0.31
C ARG A 52 6.38 -5.49 0.21
N GLY A 53 5.29 -6.10 -0.26
CA GLY A 53 5.27 -7.52 -0.56
C GLY A 53 3.89 -8.02 -0.94
N ARG A 54 3.84 -9.30 -1.26
CA ARG A 54 2.65 -10.05 -1.67
C ARG A 54 2.61 -11.38 -0.91
N ILE A 55 1.43 -11.79 -0.44
CA ILE A 55 1.20 -13.11 0.16
C ILE A 55 -0.07 -13.75 -0.40
N PHE A 56 -0.09 -15.07 -0.47
CA PHE A 56 -1.29 -15.81 -0.85
C PHE A 56 -2.16 -16.06 0.38
N VAL A 57 -3.38 -15.54 0.39
CA VAL A 57 -4.34 -15.71 1.47
C VAL A 57 -5.25 -16.89 1.10
N ARG A 58 -4.95 -18.07 1.66
CA ARG A 58 -5.67 -19.32 1.35
C ARG A 58 -7.18 -19.22 1.57
N GLU A 59 -7.60 -18.50 2.61
CA GLU A 59 -9.02 -18.32 2.94
C GLU A 59 -9.77 -17.52 1.88
N GLU A 60 -9.08 -16.62 1.17
CA GLU A 60 -9.65 -15.83 0.07
C GLU A 60 -9.39 -16.44 -1.31
N GLY A 61 -8.54 -17.48 -1.41
CA GLY A 61 -8.12 -18.07 -2.68
C GLY A 61 -7.42 -17.06 -3.60
N ALA A 62 -6.86 -15.99 -3.03
CA ALA A 62 -6.32 -14.85 -3.75
C ALA A 62 -5.11 -14.27 -3.03
N PHE A 63 -4.38 -13.39 -3.70
CA PHE A 63 -3.26 -12.70 -3.11
C PHE A 63 -3.69 -11.42 -2.39
N ALA A 64 -2.95 -11.09 -1.33
CA ALA A 64 -2.96 -9.80 -0.70
C ALA A 64 -1.63 -9.09 -0.96
N VAL A 65 -1.70 -7.78 -1.14
CA VAL A 65 -0.54 -6.91 -1.41
C VAL A 65 -0.47 -5.85 -0.34
N LEU A 66 0.70 -5.70 0.27
CA LEU A 66 0.98 -4.64 1.22
C LEU A 66 1.74 -3.51 0.53
N CYS A 67 1.21 -2.30 0.64
CA CYS A 67 1.85 -1.08 0.19
C CYS A 67 2.11 -0.15 1.36
N GLU A 68 3.27 0.51 1.36
CA GLU A 68 3.57 1.61 2.27
C GLU A 68 3.31 2.95 1.59
N LEU A 69 2.72 3.85 2.36
CA LEU A 69 2.41 5.22 2.01
C LEU A 69 3.45 6.11 2.71
N PRO A 70 3.96 7.15 2.04
CA PRO A 70 4.83 8.12 2.66
C PRO A 70 4.04 8.84 3.76
N SER A 71 4.69 9.08 4.90
CA SER A 71 4.12 9.89 5.97
C SER A 71 3.67 11.23 5.39
N GLN A 72 2.43 11.62 5.66
CA GLN A 72 1.72 12.77 5.08
C GLN A 72 2.46 14.13 5.21
N LEU A 73 3.56 14.20 5.95
CA LEU A 73 4.42 15.37 6.13
C LEU A 73 5.13 15.85 4.84
N ALA A 74 5.11 15.09 3.75
CA ALA A 74 5.77 15.46 2.50
C ALA A 74 4.87 16.15 1.45
N GLN A 75 3.60 16.42 1.75
CA GLN A 75 2.69 17.09 0.81
C GLN A 75 2.23 18.45 1.33
N HIS A 76 3.12 19.45 1.24
CA HIS A 76 2.68 20.84 1.14
C HIS A 76 3.58 21.64 0.19
N PRO A 77 3.37 21.59 -1.14
CA PRO A 77 3.96 22.56 -2.06
C PRO A 77 2.98 23.70 -2.31
N HIS A 78 2.51 24.37 -1.26
CA HIS A 78 1.88 25.69 -1.42
C HIS A 78 2.35 26.62 -0.30
N GLY A 79 3.59 27.08 -0.46
CA GLY A 79 3.97 28.39 0.05
C GLY A 79 3.22 29.44 -0.76
N HIS A 80 2.20 30.05 -0.17
CA HIS A 80 1.65 31.29 -0.67
C HIS A 80 2.62 32.40 -0.25
N PRO A 81 3.26 33.14 -1.19
CA PRO A 81 4.03 34.31 -0.79
C PRO A 81 3.03 35.37 -0.32
N ARG A 82 3.02 35.64 0.99
CA ARG A 82 2.41 36.88 1.49
C ARG A 82 3.30 38.03 1.02
N HIS A 83 2.81 38.78 0.04
CA HIS A 83 3.21 40.16 -0.19
C HIS A 83 2.27 41.08 0.58
#